data_AF-A0A920Q7V7-F1
#
_entry.id   AF-A0A920Q7V7-F1
#
_cell.length_a   1.000
_cell.length_b   1.000
_cell.length_c   1.000
_cell.angle_alpha   90.00
_cell.angle_beta   90.00
_cell.angle_gamma   90.00
#
_symmetry.space_group_name_H-M   'P 1'
#
loop_
_entity.id
_entity.type
_entity.pdbx_description
1 polymer ?
#
loop_
_entity_poly.entity_id
_entity_poly.type
_entity_poly.pdbx_seq_one_letter_code
_entity_poly.pdbx_strand_id
1 'polypeptide(L)'
;MLVAGMRVEKLFELVNVHFIRIISWLAGIKKNAKFDFEIRHLPYWEGVKGAPQNTIFGGSSLWVLSGHSSKEYKGVAAFLSFLSSTVIQAAWHQNTGYLPVTLSASQKTKESGFYDSNPEQISLESK
;
A
#
# COMPACT_ATOMS: atom_id res chain seq x y z
N MET A 1 -13.35 13.69 -14.73
CA MET A 1 -14.64 13.16 -14.27
C MET A 1 -14.54 11.64 -14.23
N LEU A 2 -14.27 11.04 -13.07
CA LEU A 2 -14.27 9.59 -12.88
C LEU A 2 -15.72 9.14 -12.69
N VAL A 3 -16.21 8.27 -13.55
CA VAL A 3 -17.55 7.67 -13.44
C VAL A 3 -17.53 6.73 -12.22
N ALA A 4 -18.22 7.13 -11.14
CA ALA A 4 -18.41 6.29 -9.98
C ALA A 4 -19.14 4.99 -10.38
N GLY A 5 -18.55 3.83 -10.06
CA GLY A 5 -19.16 2.51 -10.28
C GLY A 5 -18.52 1.64 -11.37
N MET A 6 -17.55 2.16 -12.13
CA MET A 6 -16.80 1.32 -13.07
C MET A 6 -15.70 0.57 -12.32
N ARG A 7 -15.74 -0.77 -12.35
CA ARG A 7 -14.64 -1.59 -11.85
C ARG A 7 -13.44 -1.40 -12.78
N VAL A 8 -12.26 -1.13 -12.25
CA VAL A 8 -11.10 -0.68 -13.04
C VAL A 8 -10.59 -1.77 -13.99
N GLU A 9 -10.97 -3.04 -13.81
CA GLU A 9 -10.72 -4.11 -14.79
C GLU A 9 -11.30 -3.74 -16.17
N LYS A 10 -12.45 -3.07 -16.20
CA LYS A 10 -13.03 -2.52 -17.44
C LYS A 10 -12.27 -1.31 -17.95
N LEU A 11 -11.57 -0.57 -17.08
CA LEU A 11 -10.74 0.57 -17.49
C LEU A 11 -9.58 0.10 -18.37
N PHE A 12 -8.93 -1.02 -18.03
CA PHE A 12 -7.83 -1.60 -18.84
C PHE A 12 -8.28 -2.01 -20.25
N GLU A 13 -9.52 -2.46 -20.42
CA GLU A 13 -10.06 -2.83 -21.72
C GLU A 13 -10.59 -1.62 -22.52
N LEU A 14 -11.14 -0.59 -21.85
CA LEU A 14 -11.79 0.56 -22.49
C LEU A 14 -10.83 1.69 -22.85
N VAL A 15 -9.79 1.89 -22.06
CA VAL A 15 -8.76 2.90 -22.29
C VAL A 15 -7.44 2.15 -22.26
N ASN A 16 -6.75 2.14 -23.39
CA ASN A 16 -5.48 1.45 -23.61
C ASN A 16 -4.38 2.04 -22.69
N VAL A 17 -4.47 1.77 -21.38
CA VAL A 17 -3.62 2.32 -20.32
C VAL A 17 -2.40 1.41 -20.18
N HIS A 18 -1.24 1.95 -20.54
CA HIS A 18 0.02 1.21 -20.54
C HIS A 18 0.80 1.32 -19.22
N PHE A 19 0.42 2.26 -18.32
CA PHE A 19 1.09 2.48 -17.04
C PHE A 19 0.13 2.92 -15.94
N ILE A 20 0.33 2.40 -14.73
CA ILE A 20 -0.42 2.74 -13.51
C ILE A 20 0.55 2.96 -12.34
N ARG A 21 0.28 3.98 -11.52
CA ARG A 21 1.16 4.42 -10.41
C ARG A 21 0.66 4.06 -9.00
N ILE A 22 -0.25 3.10 -8.85
CA ILE A 22 -0.95 2.79 -7.58
C ILE A 22 -0.64 1.35 -7.14
N ILE A 23 -0.08 1.17 -5.94
CA ILE A 23 0.38 -0.14 -5.43
C ILE A 23 -0.71 -0.93 -4.68
N SER A 24 -1.68 -0.26 -4.06
CA SER A 24 -2.75 -0.92 -3.29
C SER A 24 -3.73 -1.73 -4.16
N TRP A 25 -3.62 -1.59 -5.48
CA TRP A 25 -4.41 -2.31 -6.47
C TRP A 25 -3.73 -3.57 -7.00
N LEU A 26 -2.48 -3.81 -6.63
CA LEU A 26 -1.68 -4.92 -7.12
C LEU A 26 -2.34 -6.29 -6.92
N ALA A 27 -2.95 -6.53 -5.75
CA ALA A 27 -3.66 -7.78 -5.47
C ALA A 27 -4.85 -8.01 -6.43
N GLY A 28 -5.58 -6.95 -6.77
CA GLY A 28 -6.68 -7.01 -7.73
C GLY A 28 -6.19 -7.23 -9.16
N ILE A 29 -5.13 -6.54 -9.56
CA ILE A 29 -4.49 -6.71 -10.88
C ILE A 29 -3.98 -8.15 -11.02
N LYS A 30 -3.26 -8.69 -10.04
CA LYS A 30 -2.81 -10.09 -10.02
C LYS A 30 -3.93 -11.10 -10.24
N LYS A 31 -5.07 -10.86 -9.59
CA LYS A 31 -6.20 -11.79 -9.63
C LYS A 31 -6.92 -11.80 -10.99
N ASN A 32 -6.93 -10.66 -11.69
CA ASN A 32 -7.83 -10.43 -12.81
C ASN A 32 -7.11 -10.19 -14.15
N ALA A 33 -5.83 -9.82 -14.15
CA ALA A 33 -5.08 -9.54 -15.38
C ALA A 33 -4.91 -10.82 -16.22
N LYS A 34 -5.16 -10.69 -17.52
CA LYS A 34 -4.99 -11.76 -18.52
C LYS A 34 -3.78 -11.52 -19.44
N PHE A 35 -2.87 -10.65 -19.00
CA PHE A 35 -1.69 -10.21 -19.72
C PHE A 35 -0.52 -10.10 -18.75
N ASP A 36 0.69 -10.21 -19.26
CA ASP A 36 1.91 -10.03 -18.47
C ASP A 36 2.11 -8.57 -18.11
N PHE A 37 2.54 -8.31 -16.88
CA PHE A 37 2.86 -6.96 -16.41
C PHE A 37 4.09 -6.97 -15.52
N GLU A 38 4.75 -5.83 -15.41
CA GLU A 38 5.91 -5.64 -14.58
C GLU A 38 5.72 -4.48 -13.60
N ILE A 39 6.41 -4.55 -12.46
CA ILE A 39 6.48 -3.46 -11.50
C ILE A 39 7.87 -2.85 -11.57
N ARG A 40 7.93 -1.52 -11.67
CA ARG A 40 9.15 -0.75 -11.80
C ARG A 40 9.11 0.45 -10.85
N HIS A 41 10.28 0.88 -10.39
CA HIS A 41 10.40 2.15 -9.66
C HIS A 41 9.97 3.32 -10.54
N LEU A 42 9.52 4.40 -9.91
CA LEU A 42 9.22 5.63 -10.63
C LEU A 42 10.49 6.17 -11.30
N PRO A 43 10.40 6.65 -12.55
CA PRO A 43 11.53 7.29 -13.20
C PRO A 43 11.93 8.56 -12.43
N TYR A 44 13.22 8.86 -12.41
CA TYR A 44 13.79 10.07 -11.80
C TYR A 44 14.79 10.73 -12.76
N TRP A 45 15.14 11.98 -12.48
CA TRP A 45 16.10 12.74 -13.29
C TRP A 45 17.52 12.61 -12.71
N GLU A 46 18.46 12.06 -13.48
CA GLU A 46 19.84 11.81 -13.02
C GLU A 46 20.60 13.10 -12.64
N GLY A 47 20.27 14.24 -13.25
CA GLY A 47 20.91 15.53 -12.96
C GLY A 47 20.49 16.18 -11.64
N VAL A 48 19.54 15.59 -10.91
CA VAL A 48 19.08 16.11 -9.62
C VAL A 48 19.93 15.52 -8.51
N LYS A 49 20.64 16.40 -7.79
CA LYS A 49 21.51 15.98 -6.67
C LYS A 49 20.69 15.20 -5.62
N GLY A 50 21.12 13.98 -5.36
CA GLY A 50 20.51 13.08 -4.37
C GLY A 50 19.32 12.26 -4.88
N ALA A 51 19.00 12.32 -6.18
CA ALA A 51 17.99 11.44 -6.77
C ALA A 51 18.53 9.99 -6.90
N PRO A 52 17.65 8.97 -6.81
CA PRO A 52 16.23 9.07 -6.46
C PRO A 52 16.01 9.40 -4.97
N GLN A 53 15.04 10.26 -4.68
CA GLN A 53 14.53 10.46 -3.32
C GLN A 53 13.36 9.51 -3.00
N ASN A 54 13.00 9.46 -1.71
CA ASN A 54 11.83 8.74 -1.23
C ASN A 54 10.56 9.16 -1.99
N THR A 55 9.70 8.20 -2.27
CA THR A 55 8.36 8.45 -2.80
C THR A 55 7.43 8.94 -1.69
N ILE A 56 6.38 9.68 -2.07
CA ILE A 56 5.33 10.09 -1.13
C ILE A 56 4.29 8.98 -1.06
N PHE A 57 3.93 8.58 0.15
CA PHE A 57 2.87 7.60 0.38
C PHE A 57 1.50 8.24 0.14
N GLY A 58 0.70 7.63 -0.73
CA GLY A 58 -0.74 7.91 -0.83
C GLY A 58 -1.56 6.95 0.04
N GLY A 59 -2.86 7.20 0.17
CA GLY A 59 -3.79 6.32 0.88
C GLY A 59 -4.79 7.08 1.72
N SER A 60 -5.20 6.46 2.83
CA SER A 60 -6.16 7.02 3.79
C SER A 60 -5.55 7.05 5.19
N SER A 61 -5.96 8.02 6.00
CA SER A 61 -5.60 8.09 7.41
C SER A 61 -6.84 8.06 8.29
N LEU A 62 -6.69 7.55 9.51
CA LEU A 62 -7.74 7.58 10.52
C LEU A 62 -7.60 8.86 11.36
N TRP A 63 -8.71 9.56 11.56
CA TRP A 63 -8.79 10.78 12.36
C TRP A 63 -9.71 10.57 13.56
N VAL A 64 -9.28 11.06 14.72
CA VAL A 64 -10.07 11.02 15.95
C VAL A 64 -10.71 12.39 16.15
N LEU A 65 -12.05 12.43 16.24
CA LEU A 65 -12.80 13.67 16.38
C LEU A 65 -12.79 14.20 17.83
N SER A 66 -12.93 15.52 18.00
CA SER A 66 -13.08 16.15 19.31
C SER A 66 -14.53 16.03 19.82
N GLY A 67 -14.72 16.15 21.14
CA GLY A 67 -16.06 16.23 21.77
C GLY A 67 -16.60 14.91 22.32
N HIS A 68 -15.78 13.86 22.40
CA HIS A 68 -16.17 12.57 22.97
C HIS A 68 -15.74 12.43 24.43
N SER A 69 -16.31 11.44 25.12
CA SER A 69 -15.97 11.12 26.50
C SER A 69 -14.59 10.47 26.63
N SER A 70 -13.98 10.57 27.80
CA SER A 70 -12.70 9.89 28.10
C SER A 70 -12.77 8.36 27.93
N LYS A 71 -13.95 7.76 28.10
CA LYS A 71 -14.15 6.31 27.89
C LYS A 71 -14.09 5.96 26.41
N GLU A 72 -14.70 6.76 25.55
CA GLU A 72 -14.64 6.58 24.10
C GLU A 72 -13.21 6.76 23.59
N TYR A 73 -12.50 7.79 24.05
CA TYR A 73 -11.10 7.99 23.68
C TYR A 73 -10.19 6.84 24.10
N LYS A 74 -10.40 6.23 25.27
CA LYS A 74 -9.68 5.01 25.67
C LYS A 74 -9.96 3.85 24.71
N GLY A 75 -11.21 3.68 24.27
CA GLY A 75 -11.58 2.67 23.29
C GLY A 75 -10.92 2.91 21.93
N VAL A 76 -10.96 4.14 21.42
CA VAL A 76 -10.31 4.54 20.17
C VAL A 76 -8.80 4.32 20.24
N ALA A 77 -8.15 4.70 21.35
CA ALA A 77 -6.73 4.47 21.56
C ALA A 77 -6.38 2.97 21.54
N ALA A 78 -7.17 2.13 22.20
CA ALA A 78 -6.98 0.68 22.17
C ALA A 78 -7.13 0.11 20.76
N PHE A 79 -8.11 0.58 19.99
CA PHE A 79 -8.32 0.16 18.61
C PHE A 79 -7.16 0.58 17.68
N LEU A 80 -6.72 1.83 17.76
CA LEU A 80 -5.56 2.30 16.97
C LEU A 80 -4.28 1.56 17.36
N SER A 81 -4.10 1.25 18.64
CA SER A 81 -2.97 0.44 19.12
C SER A 81 -3.03 -1.00 18.57
N PHE A 82 -4.22 -1.61 18.51
CA PHE A 82 -4.40 -2.93 17.91
C PHE A 82 -4.05 -2.91 16.42
N LEU A 83 -4.58 -1.93 15.67
CA LEU A 83 -4.31 -1.77 14.24
C LEU A 83 -2.82 -1.53 13.96
N SER A 84 -2.12 -0.82 14.84
CA SER A 84 -0.69 -0.49 14.69
C SER A 84 0.23 -1.60 15.19
N SER A 85 -0.32 -2.68 15.75
CA SER A 85 0.50 -3.80 16.23
C SER A 85 1.20 -4.51 15.07
N THR A 86 2.42 -5.01 15.34
CA THR A 86 3.28 -5.63 14.33
C THR A 86 2.59 -6.75 13.55
N VAL A 87 1.84 -7.62 14.23
CA VAL A 87 1.16 -8.77 13.60
C VAL A 87 0.03 -8.29 12.69
N ILE A 88 -0.78 -7.34 13.15
CA ILE A 88 -1.91 -6.83 12.38
C ILE A 88 -1.44 -6.01 11.18
N GLN A 89 -0.41 -5.18 11.34
CA GLN A 89 0.18 -4.43 10.23
C GLN A 89 0.81 -5.33 9.16
N ALA A 90 1.54 -6.37 9.58
CA ALA A 90 2.10 -7.34 8.64
C ALA A 90 0.99 -8.08 7.87
N ALA A 91 -0.03 -8.56 8.57
CA ALA A 91 -1.17 -9.22 7.94
C ALA A 91 -1.94 -8.29 6.99
N TRP A 92 -2.13 -7.02 7.37
CA TRP A 92 -2.77 -6.01 6.51
C TRP A 92 -1.98 -5.80 5.23
N HIS A 93 -0.66 -5.62 5.34
CA HIS A 93 0.22 -5.47 4.18
C HIS A 93 0.14 -6.69 3.25
N GLN A 94 0.29 -7.89 3.80
CA GLN A 94 0.30 -9.13 3.01
C GLN A 94 -1.02 -9.38 2.29
N ASN A 95 -2.16 -9.05 2.91
CA ASN A 95 -3.48 -9.29 2.34
C ASN A 95 -3.92 -8.23 1.33
N THR A 96 -3.40 -7.00 1.42
CA THR A 96 -3.94 -5.85 0.66
C THR A 96 -2.94 -5.21 -0.29
N GLY A 97 -1.64 -5.37 -0.05
CA GLY A 97 -0.58 -4.64 -0.75
C GLY A 97 -0.36 -3.20 -0.27
N TYR A 98 -1.08 -2.74 0.78
CA TYR A 98 -0.72 -1.48 1.45
C TYR A 98 0.62 -1.62 2.17
N LEU A 99 1.41 -0.55 2.23
CA LEU A 99 2.66 -0.58 2.97
C LEU A 99 2.39 -0.71 4.48
N PRO A 100 3.20 -1.50 5.22
CA PRO A 100 3.14 -1.51 6.66
C PRO A 100 3.51 -0.12 7.19
N VAL A 101 2.82 0.40 8.21
CA VAL A 101 3.16 1.73 8.77
C VAL A 101 4.26 1.69 9.84
N THR A 102 4.74 0.50 10.21
CA THR A 102 5.81 0.31 11.20
C THR A 102 6.96 -0.51 10.64
N LEU A 103 8.19 -0.16 11.04
CA LEU A 103 9.40 -0.91 10.65
C LEU A 103 9.37 -2.36 11.16
N SER A 104 8.81 -2.57 12.37
CA SER A 104 8.67 -3.91 12.93
C SER A 104 7.80 -4.83 12.05
N ALA A 105 6.73 -4.31 11.44
CA ALA A 105 5.86 -5.09 10.57
C ALA A 105 6.51 -5.37 9.21
N SER A 106 7.28 -4.40 8.68
CA SER A 106 8.11 -4.60 7.49
C SER A 106 9.13 -5.72 7.72
N GLN A 107 9.87 -5.66 8.83
CA GLN A 107 10.86 -6.68 9.20
C GLN A 107 10.21 -8.05 9.40
N LYS A 108 9.08 -8.12 10.12
CA LYS A 108 8.33 -9.37 10.32
C LYS A 108 7.88 -9.99 9.00
N THR A 109 7.47 -9.18 8.03
CA THR A 109 7.03 -9.65 6.72
C THR A 109 8.20 -10.18 5.89
N LYS A 110 9.36 -9.52 5.99
CA LYS A 110 10.60 -9.97 5.36
C LYS A 110 11.06 -11.30 5.94
N GLU A 111 11.08 -11.43 7.26
CA GLU A 111 11.47 -12.65 7.97
C GLU A 111 10.53 -13.84 7.69
N SER A 112 9.26 -13.58 7.34
CA SER A 112 8.33 -14.65 6.97
C SER A 112 8.53 -15.20 5.55
N GLY A 113 9.52 -14.71 4.79
CA GLY A 113 9.75 -15.10 3.39
C GLY A 113 8.65 -14.62 2.44
N PHE A 114 7.83 -13.66 2.85
CA PHE A 114 6.68 -13.21 2.05
C PHE A 114 7.14 -12.60 0.72
N TYR A 115 8.21 -11.81 0.74
CA TYR A 115 8.77 -11.19 -0.46
C TYR A 115 9.44 -12.19 -1.41
N ASP A 116 9.93 -13.33 -0.91
CA ASP A 116 10.46 -14.38 -1.79
C ASP A 116 9.34 -15.04 -2.59
N SER A 117 8.16 -15.21 -1.97
CA SER A 117 6.96 -15.75 -2.62
C SER A 117 6.17 -14.69 -3.40
N ASN A 118 6.42 -13.41 -3.13
CA ASN A 118 5.73 -12.25 -3.72
C ASN A 118 6.77 -11.17 -4.08
N PRO A 119 7.66 -11.44 -5.05
CA PRO A 119 8.80 -10.56 -5.36
C PRO A 119 8.39 -9.17 -5.86
N GLU A 120 7.15 -9.03 -6.28
CA GLU A 120 6.57 -7.77 -6.75
C GLU A 120 5.96 -6.90 -5.63
N GLN A 121 5.80 -7.42 -4.42
CA GLN A 121 5.41 -6.65 -3.25
C GLN A 121 6.59 -5.87 -2.67
N ILE A 122 6.36 -4.60 -2.35
CA ILE A 122 7.41 -3.66 -1.97
C ILE A 122 7.46 -3.51 -0.44
N SER A 123 8.66 -3.52 0.12
CA SER A 123 8.90 -3.22 1.53
C SER A 123 9.20 -1.73 1.75
N LEU A 124 9.03 -1.24 2.98
CA LEU A 124 9.40 0.13 3.35
C LEU A 124 10.91 0.44 3.16
N GLU A 125 11.74 -0.59 3.07
CA GLU A 125 13.20 -0.47 3.01
C GLU A 125 13.76 -0.64 1.60
N SER A 126 12.92 -0.74 0.55
CA SER A 126 13.44 -0.83 -0.82
C SER A 126 14.07 0.50 -1.23
N LYS A 127 15.38 0.61 -0.98
CA LYS A 127 16.27 1.57 -1.65
C LYS A 127 16.43 1.19 -3.10
#